data_AF-A0A842TUH6-F1
#
_entry.id   AF-A0A842TUH6-F1
#
_cell.length_a   1.000
_cell.length_b   1.000
_cell.length_c   1.000
_cell.angle_alpha   90.00
_cell.angle_beta   90.00
_cell.angle_gamma   90.00
#
_symmetry.space_group_name_H-M   'P 1'
#
loop_
_entity.id
_entity.type
_entity.pdbx_description
1 polymer ?
#
loop_
_entity_poly.entity_id
_entity_poly.type
_entity_poly.pdbx_seq_one_letter_code
_entity_poly.pdbx_strand_id
1 'polypeptide(L)'
;MVIDAAKSLKKNKTFKSFMKRAGVFLAIILLEILVLTLVIDYTGVDLGYVIASKNPHLLVYSFVMLFLLISLRELAKINKVHDIDYKKSIPLFLLNIFSVYLFYRLNVYFIDNPALIASRPLFYSLIWFGLAFILGASLLFAVFSHEFVGYFLKKFKKQLLISGAVSVVFLYLSVQFEKLWPFFSKIVGASVYFMLSIFFKGATYTPNDGSPVVGIPSITAKIYAPCSGIEGMSLFILLFTVLGIVEYKKIDQKRFFIIFPIGLIGAFAVNILRTFAIFVMGHFTSAEFAIGAFHSNIGWIAFTLYFLILIYLTYPWMQKKEDNKKKTKKHKLIK
;
A
#
# COMPACT_ATOMS: atom_id res chain seq x y z
N MET A 1 -21.32 12.35 6.17
CA MET A 1 -20.39 13.14 5.33
C MET A 1 -19.84 12.38 4.11
N VAL A 2 -19.10 11.26 4.24
CA VAL A 2 -18.74 10.41 3.08
C VAL A 2 -19.99 9.78 2.44
N ILE A 3 -20.95 9.37 3.27
CA ILE A 3 -22.23 8.77 2.85
C ILE A 3 -23.12 9.79 2.12
N ASP A 4 -23.14 11.06 2.54
CA ASP A 4 -23.97 12.09 1.91
C ASP A 4 -23.38 12.55 0.56
N ALA A 5 -22.05 12.65 0.47
CA ALA A 5 -21.36 12.85 -0.81
C ALA A 5 -21.60 11.67 -1.77
N ALA A 6 -21.55 10.42 -1.29
CA ALA A 6 -21.84 9.23 -2.09
C ALA A 6 -23.28 9.20 -2.64
N LYS A 7 -24.26 9.73 -1.90
CA LYS A 7 -25.65 9.83 -2.37
C LYS A 7 -25.86 10.89 -3.45
N SER A 8 -25.24 12.07 -3.35
CA SER A 8 -25.34 13.10 -4.40
C SER A 8 -24.57 12.74 -5.68
N LEU A 9 -23.51 11.93 -5.53
CA LEU A 9 -22.66 11.43 -6.61
C LEU A 9 -23.38 10.53 -7.62
N LYS A 10 -24.41 9.79 -7.19
CA LYS A 10 -25.12 8.81 -8.04
C LYS A 10 -25.95 9.43 -9.17
N LYS A 11 -26.27 10.73 -9.12
CA LYS A 11 -27.14 11.42 -10.09
C LYS A 11 -26.40 12.10 -11.26
N ASN A 12 -25.08 12.28 -11.20
CA ASN A 12 -24.32 12.94 -12.27
C ASN A 12 -23.94 11.93 -13.38
N LYS A 13 -24.59 12.01 -14.55
CA LYS A 13 -24.32 11.13 -15.70
C LYS A 13 -22.84 11.14 -16.11
N THR A 14 -22.20 12.30 -16.05
CA THR A 14 -20.78 12.46 -16.42
C THR A 14 -19.86 11.77 -15.42
N PHE A 15 -20.14 11.90 -14.12
CA PHE A 15 -19.40 11.19 -13.08
C PHE A 15 -19.58 9.67 -13.21
N LYS A 16 -20.79 9.19 -13.53
CA LYS A 16 -21.04 7.77 -13.80
C LYS A 16 -20.24 7.25 -15.00
N SER A 17 -20.12 8.05 -16.07
CA SER A 17 -19.28 7.72 -17.23
C SER A 17 -17.80 7.62 -16.86
N PHE A 18 -17.29 8.61 -16.09
CA PHE A 18 -15.94 8.57 -15.54
C PHE A 18 -15.68 7.30 -14.72
N MET A 19 -16.56 6.98 -13.77
CA MET A 19 -16.41 5.81 -12.90
C MET A 19 -16.43 4.50 -13.69
N LYS A 20 -17.26 4.38 -14.74
CA LYS A 20 -17.25 3.21 -15.63
C LYS A 20 -15.89 3.05 -16.32
N ARG A 21 -15.35 4.12 -16.89
CA ARG A 21 -14.05 4.09 -17.58
C ARG A 21 -12.90 3.84 -16.62
N ALA A 22 -12.91 4.47 -15.44
CA ALA A 22 -11.95 4.18 -14.38
C ALA A 22 -12.02 2.70 -13.96
N GLY A 23 -13.23 2.13 -13.86
CA GLY A 23 -13.42 0.71 -13.59
C GLY A 23 -12.84 -0.19 -14.68
N VAL A 24 -13.06 0.12 -15.96
CA VAL A 24 -12.45 -0.61 -17.09
C VAL A 24 -10.93 -0.52 -17.07
N PHE A 25 -10.38 0.70 -16.90
CA PHE A 25 -8.94 0.93 -16.78
C PHE A 25 -8.35 0.10 -15.64
N LEU A 26 -8.96 0.15 -14.45
CA LEU A 26 -8.51 -0.60 -13.27
C LEU A 26 -8.62 -2.12 -13.50
N ALA A 27 -9.69 -2.61 -14.13
CA ALA A 27 -9.84 -4.03 -14.41
C ALA A 27 -8.74 -4.54 -15.36
N ILE A 28 -8.46 -3.81 -16.43
CA ILE A 28 -7.44 -4.19 -17.41
C ILE A 28 -6.04 -4.12 -16.79
N ILE A 29 -5.68 -3.03 -16.12
CA ILE A 29 -4.34 -2.90 -15.53
C ILE A 29 -4.10 -3.91 -14.40
N LEU A 30 -5.12 -4.24 -13.60
CA LEU A 30 -5.01 -5.28 -12.58
C LEU A 30 -4.88 -6.67 -13.20
N LEU A 31 -5.57 -6.93 -14.32
CA LEU A 31 -5.41 -8.17 -15.06
C LEU A 31 -4.00 -8.28 -15.67
N GLU A 32 -3.49 -7.21 -16.26
CA GLU A 32 -2.11 -7.15 -16.78
C GLU A 32 -1.08 -7.41 -15.66
N ILE A 33 -1.22 -6.72 -14.53
CA ILE A 33 -0.35 -6.94 -13.35
C ILE A 33 -0.47 -8.38 -12.89
N LEU A 34 -1.68 -8.93 -12.75
CA LEU A 34 -1.89 -10.32 -12.33
C LEU A 34 -1.22 -11.32 -13.29
N VAL A 35 -1.40 -11.15 -14.60
CA VAL A 35 -0.77 -12.02 -15.61
C VAL A 35 0.75 -11.89 -15.54
N LEU A 36 1.29 -10.67 -15.49
CA LEU A 36 2.73 -10.46 -15.38
C LEU A 36 3.28 -11.06 -14.08
N THR A 37 2.62 -10.86 -12.94
CA THR A 37 3.02 -11.43 -11.65
C THR A 37 2.94 -12.96 -11.67
N LEU A 38 1.86 -13.57 -12.18
CA LEU A 38 1.75 -15.03 -12.23
C LEU A 38 2.83 -15.69 -13.09
N VAL A 39 3.23 -15.03 -14.18
CA VAL A 39 4.26 -15.57 -15.08
C VAL A 39 5.68 -15.26 -14.58
N ILE A 40 5.91 -14.10 -13.97
CA ILE A 40 7.24 -13.68 -13.48
C ILE A 40 7.54 -14.24 -12.07
N ASP A 41 6.60 -14.26 -11.12
CA ASP A 41 6.85 -14.84 -9.77
C ASP A 41 7.20 -16.33 -9.86
N TYR A 42 6.70 -17.05 -10.86
CA TYR A 42 7.07 -18.45 -11.10
C TYR A 42 8.56 -18.66 -11.39
N THR A 43 9.27 -17.59 -11.76
CA THR A 43 10.70 -17.65 -12.11
C THR A 43 11.65 -17.36 -10.93
N GLY A 44 11.13 -16.97 -9.76
CA GLY A 44 11.89 -16.94 -8.51
C GLY A 44 13.00 -15.89 -8.39
N VAL A 45 13.02 -14.85 -9.22
CA VAL A 45 14.11 -13.85 -9.22
C VAL A 45 13.77 -12.60 -8.42
N ASP A 46 14.64 -12.29 -7.46
CA ASP A 46 14.64 -11.02 -6.71
C ASP A 46 15.18 -9.88 -7.59
N LEU A 47 14.26 -9.18 -8.28
CA LEU A 47 14.53 -7.97 -9.07
C LEU A 47 14.95 -6.76 -8.21
N GLY A 48 15.07 -6.90 -6.89
CA GLY A 48 15.45 -5.83 -5.95
C GLY A 48 16.81 -5.18 -6.25
N TYR A 49 17.68 -5.82 -7.03
CA TYR A 49 18.96 -5.26 -7.48
C TYR A 49 18.84 -4.24 -8.63
N VAL A 50 17.76 -4.28 -9.40
CA VAL A 50 17.53 -3.35 -10.53
C VAL A 50 16.87 -2.08 -10.04
N ILE A 51 16.00 -2.17 -9.04
CA ILE A 51 15.19 -1.06 -8.59
C ILE A 51 15.94 -0.29 -7.49
N ALA A 52 16.18 1.01 -7.69
CA ALA A 52 16.79 1.91 -6.70
C ALA A 52 16.01 2.02 -5.36
N SER A 53 14.93 1.27 -5.19
CA SER A 53 14.26 1.01 -3.92
C SER A 53 13.68 -0.41 -3.95
N LYS A 54 13.79 -1.18 -2.86
CA LYS A 54 13.14 -2.49 -2.74
C LYS A 54 11.61 -2.44 -2.85
N ASN A 55 11.01 -1.25 -2.70
CA ASN A 55 9.57 -1.09 -2.53
C ASN A 55 8.97 0.02 -3.44
N PRO A 56 9.13 -0.03 -4.77
CA PRO A 56 8.58 0.99 -5.68
C PRO A 56 7.04 1.03 -5.65
N HIS A 57 6.40 -0.08 -5.29
CA HIS A 57 4.97 -0.20 -5.13
C HIS A 57 4.44 0.73 -4.02
N LEU A 58 5.21 0.96 -2.94
CA LEU A 58 4.81 1.87 -1.86
C LEU A 58 4.61 3.31 -2.36
N LEU A 59 5.44 3.77 -3.30
CA LEU A 59 5.31 5.09 -3.91
C LEU A 59 3.99 5.22 -4.68
N VAL A 60 3.66 4.20 -5.47
CA VAL A 60 2.43 4.18 -6.26
C VAL A 60 1.20 4.11 -5.34
N TYR A 61 1.22 3.23 -4.34
CA TYR A 61 0.11 3.08 -3.40
C TYR A 61 -0.10 4.34 -2.56
N SER A 62 0.96 4.93 -2.01
CA SER A 62 0.86 6.18 -1.27
C SER A 62 0.35 7.31 -2.17
N PHE A 63 0.84 7.39 -3.42
CA PHE A 63 0.41 8.41 -4.37
C PHE A 63 -1.07 8.31 -4.69
N VAL A 64 -1.53 7.12 -5.10
CA VAL A 64 -2.94 6.88 -5.46
C VAL A 64 -3.83 7.15 -4.26
N MET A 65 -3.46 6.65 -3.08
CA MET A 65 -4.25 6.84 -1.87
C MET A 65 -4.36 8.32 -1.50
N LEU A 66 -3.23 9.03 -1.39
CA LEU A 66 -3.20 10.46 -1.07
C LEU A 66 -3.96 11.28 -2.12
N PHE A 67 -3.78 10.96 -3.40
CA PHE A 67 -4.51 11.61 -4.48
C PHE A 67 -6.01 11.44 -4.31
N LEU A 68 -6.49 10.21 -4.12
CA LEU A 68 -7.92 9.94 -3.94
C LEU A 68 -8.48 10.67 -2.72
N LEU A 69 -7.76 10.69 -1.60
CA LEU A 69 -8.22 11.34 -0.37
C LEU A 69 -8.34 12.86 -0.52
N ILE A 70 -7.33 13.49 -1.14
CA ILE A 70 -7.29 14.94 -1.36
C ILE A 70 -8.30 15.34 -2.45
N SER A 71 -8.45 14.51 -3.48
CA SER A 71 -9.26 14.83 -4.67
C SER A 71 -10.70 14.34 -4.60
N LEU A 72 -11.11 13.52 -3.63
CA LEU A 72 -12.42 12.85 -3.60
C LEU A 72 -13.61 13.80 -3.85
N ARG A 73 -13.58 14.99 -3.24
CA ARG A 73 -14.64 16.01 -3.37
C ARG A 73 -14.64 16.71 -4.73
N GLU A 74 -13.48 16.84 -5.35
CA GLU A 74 -13.33 17.50 -6.65
C GLU A 74 -13.53 16.50 -7.80
N LEU A 75 -13.21 15.22 -7.60
CA LEU A 75 -13.59 14.11 -8.48
C LEU A 75 -15.11 14.04 -8.63
N ALA A 76 -15.85 14.25 -7.54
CA ALA A 76 -17.30 14.33 -7.54
C ALA A 76 -17.88 15.45 -8.44
N LYS A 77 -17.09 16.49 -8.70
CA LYS A 77 -17.46 17.65 -9.52
C LYS A 77 -16.92 17.54 -10.95
N ILE A 78 -16.52 16.36 -11.41
CA ILE A 78 -16.17 16.16 -12.82
C ILE A 78 -17.44 16.31 -13.66
N ASN A 79 -17.40 17.28 -14.57
CA ASN A 79 -18.50 17.63 -15.47
C ASN A 79 -18.14 17.50 -16.95
N LYS A 80 -16.88 17.16 -17.27
CA LYS A 80 -16.41 16.88 -18.62
C LYS A 80 -15.82 15.48 -18.67
N VAL A 81 -16.42 14.61 -19.47
CA VAL A 81 -15.86 13.33 -19.92
C VAL A 81 -16.14 13.30 -21.42
N HIS A 82 -15.11 13.46 -22.24
CA HIS A 82 -15.27 13.45 -23.69
C HIS A 82 -15.50 12.02 -24.17
N ASP A 83 -16.29 11.86 -25.22
CA ASP A 83 -16.47 10.55 -25.85
C ASP A 83 -15.16 10.05 -26.47
N ILE A 84 -15.02 8.72 -26.46
CA ILE A 84 -13.83 8.06 -27.01
C ILE A 84 -14.05 7.89 -28.50
N ASP A 85 -13.07 8.32 -29.28
CA ASP A 85 -12.98 7.91 -30.67
C ASP A 85 -12.35 6.51 -30.73
N TYR A 86 -13.18 5.48 -30.85
CA TYR A 86 -12.74 4.08 -30.85
C TYR A 86 -11.67 3.81 -31.92
N LYS A 87 -11.70 4.51 -33.06
CA LYS A 87 -10.68 4.34 -34.12
C LYS A 87 -9.30 4.80 -33.65
N LYS A 88 -9.22 5.80 -32.77
CA LYS A 88 -7.97 6.28 -32.17
C LYS A 88 -7.54 5.44 -30.96
N SER A 89 -8.46 4.79 -30.27
CA SER A 89 -8.13 3.91 -29.13
C SER A 89 -7.58 2.55 -29.53
N ILE A 90 -8.01 1.97 -30.65
CA ILE A 90 -7.51 0.67 -31.14
C ILE A 90 -5.98 0.61 -31.24
N PRO A 91 -5.27 1.53 -31.93
CA PRO A 91 -3.81 1.47 -32.00
C PRO A 91 -3.13 1.60 -30.63
N LEU A 92 -3.74 2.32 -29.69
CA LEU A 92 -3.22 2.45 -28.32
C LEU A 92 -3.40 1.16 -27.51
N PHE A 93 -4.52 0.44 -27.69
CA PHE A 93 -4.70 -0.89 -27.12
C PHE A 93 -3.70 -1.90 -27.70
N LEU A 94 -3.47 -1.87 -29.02
CA LEU A 94 -2.46 -2.72 -29.64
C LEU A 94 -1.04 -2.41 -29.12
N LEU A 95 -0.72 -1.13 -28.96
CA LEU A 95 0.53 -0.69 -28.34
C LEU A 95 0.65 -1.17 -26.89
N ASN A 96 -0.42 -1.09 -26.10
CA ASN A 96 -0.45 -1.60 -24.74
C ASN A 96 -0.19 -3.11 -24.69
N ILE A 97 -0.91 -3.92 -25.48
CA ILE A 97 -0.72 -5.39 -25.55
C ILE A 97 0.73 -5.71 -25.97
N PHE A 98 1.24 -5.02 -26.98
CA PHE A 98 2.62 -5.20 -27.43
C PHE A 98 3.64 -4.80 -26.34
N SER A 99 3.36 -3.73 -25.58
CA SER A 99 4.20 -3.29 -24.47
C SER A 99 4.18 -4.28 -23.31
N VAL A 100 3.03 -4.89 -22.99
CA VAL A 100 2.93 -5.98 -22.01
C VAL A 100 3.80 -7.17 -22.43
N TYR A 101 3.72 -7.58 -23.70
CA TYR A 101 4.57 -8.65 -24.23
C TYR A 101 6.05 -8.31 -24.14
N LEU A 102 6.45 -7.12 -24.59
CA LEU A 102 7.86 -6.70 -24.53
C LEU A 102 8.35 -6.58 -23.09
N PHE A 103 7.50 -6.11 -22.17
CA PHE A 103 7.82 -5.99 -20.76
C PHE A 103 8.02 -7.36 -20.12
N TYR A 104 7.16 -8.31 -20.45
CA TYR A 104 7.35 -9.71 -20.07
C TYR A 104 8.69 -10.26 -20.59
N ARG A 105 8.97 -10.11 -21.89
CA ARG A 105 10.24 -10.59 -22.49
C ARG A 105 11.47 -9.94 -21.87
N LEU A 106 11.39 -8.66 -21.51
CA LEU A 106 12.46 -7.94 -20.84
C LEU A 106 12.72 -8.52 -19.44
N ASN A 107 11.67 -8.82 -18.67
CA ASN A 107 11.84 -9.41 -17.35
C ASN A 107 12.42 -10.83 -17.45
N VAL A 108 11.97 -11.67 -18.39
CA VAL A 108 12.59 -13.00 -18.65
C VAL A 108 14.06 -12.85 -19.02
N TYR A 109 14.40 -11.91 -19.91
CA TYR A 109 15.80 -11.64 -20.24
C TYR A 109 16.61 -11.23 -19.01
N PHE A 110 16.02 -10.46 -18.10
CA PHE A 110 16.67 -10.03 -16.88
C PHE A 110 16.96 -11.19 -15.92
N ILE A 111 16.00 -12.10 -15.79
CA ILE A 111 16.11 -13.34 -15.03
C ILE A 111 17.26 -14.21 -15.54
N ASP A 112 17.36 -14.37 -16.87
CA ASP A 112 18.37 -15.21 -17.50
C ASP A 112 19.79 -14.60 -17.45
N ASN A 113 19.90 -13.28 -17.24
CA ASN A 113 21.16 -12.54 -17.37
C ASN A 113 21.47 -11.60 -16.18
N PRO A 114 21.49 -12.10 -14.93
CA PRO A 114 21.64 -11.26 -13.74
C PRO A 114 22.97 -10.48 -13.70
N ALA A 115 24.06 -11.10 -14.16
CA ALA A 115 25.39 -10.48 -14.18
C ALA A 115 25.48 -9.27 -15.13
N LEU A 116 24.79 -9.33 -16.28
CA LEU A 116 24.76 -8.22 -17.23
C LEU A 116 24.03 -7.01 -16.63
N ILE A 117 22.95 -7.24 -15.90
CA ILE A 117 22.21 -6.14 -15.26
C ILE A 117 23.04 -5.50 -14.15
N ALA A 118 23.68 -6.34 -13.32
CA ALA A 118 24.55 -5.89 -12.24
C ALA A 118 25.71 -5.02 -12.76
N SER A 119 26.18 -5.26 -13.99
CA SER A 119 27.24 -4.44 -14.61
C SER A 119 26.79 -3.03 -15.01
N ARG A 120 25.51 -2.83 -15.36
CA ARG A 120 24.97 -1.54 -15.85
C ARG A 120 23.55 -1.26 -15.32
N PRO A 121 23.35 -1.18 -13.99
CA PRO A 121 22.03 -1.18 -13.38
C PRO A 121 21.16 -0.01 -13.83
N LEU A 122 21.75 1.19 -13.95
CA LEU A 122 21.04 2.40 -14.39
C LEU A 122 20.44 2.27 -15.80
N PHE A 123 21.20 1.71 -16.75
CA PHE A 123 20.77 1.58 -18.14
C PHE A 123 19.55 0.66 -18.25
N TYR A 124 19.62 -0.52 -17.64
CA TYR A 124 18.52 -1.49 -17.65
C TYR A 124 17.31 -0.99 -16.86
N SER A 125 17.51 -0.26 -15.78
CA SER A 125 16.43 0.40 -15.04
C SER A 125 15.67 1.40 -15.91
N LEU A 126 16.38 2.24 -16.68
CA LEU A 126 15.75 3.21 -17.58
C LEU A 126 14.90 2.52 -18.66
N ILE A 127 15.40 1.43 -19.24
CA ILE A 127 14.63 0.63 -20.20
C ILE A 127 13.37 0.07 -19.55
N TRP A 128 13.52 -0.55 -18.37
CA TRP A 128 12.42 -1.15 -17.63
C TRP A 128 11.34 -0.12 -17.26
N PHE A 129 11.73 1.04 -16.71
CA PHE A 129 10.80 2.12 -16.38
C PHE A 129 10.18 2.77 -17.61
N GLY A 130 10.95 2.94 -18.69
CA GLY A 130 10.44 3.46 -19.95
C GLY A 130 9.34 2.56 -20.52
N LEU A 131 9.55 1.25 -20.48
CA LEU A 131 8.58 0.29 -20.98
C LEU A 131 7.34 0.18 -20.07
N ALA A 132 7.52 0.18 -18.76
CA ALA A 132 6.42 0.27 -17.79
C ALA A 132 5.58 1.54 -17.99
N PHE A 133 6.24 2.68 -18.28
CA PHE A 133 5.57 3.94 -18.58
C PHE A 133 4.76 3.85 -19.87
N ILE A 134 5.32 3.29 -20.96
CA ILE A 134 4.59 3.10 -22.22
C ILE A 134 3.38 2.20 -22.01
N LEU A 135 3.52 1.10 -21.27
CA LEU A 135 2.43 0.18 -20.92
C LEU A 135 1.28 0.92 -20.22
N GLY A 136 1.57 1.68 -19.16
CA GLY A 136 0.55 2.43 -18.43
C GLY A 136 -0.05 3.61 -19.22
N ALA A 137 0.78 4.34 -19.96
CA ALA A 137 0.35 5.49 -20.75
C ALA A 137 -0.53 5.08 -21.94
N SER A 138 -0.14 4.02 -22.66
CA SER A 138 -0.92 3.49 -23.79
C SER A 138 -2.31 3.05 -23.34
N LEU A 139 -2.43 2.34 -22.21
CA LEU A 139 -3.74 1.99 -21.64
C LEU A 139 -4.54 3.21 -21.17
N LEU A 140 -3.86 4.17 -20.50
CA LEU A 140 -4.51 5.40 -20.04
C LEU A 140 -5.14 6.17 -21.20
N PHE A 141 -4.39 6.37 -22.28
CA PHE A 141 -4.89 7.08 -23.47
C PHE A 141 -5.84 6.22 -24.33
N ALA A 142 -5.79 4.90 -24.23
CA ALA A 142 -6.75 4.02 -24.87
C ALA A 142 -8.14 4.12 -24.21
N VAL A 143 -8.19 4.21 -22.88
CA VAL A 143 -9.44 4.29 -22.09
C VAL A 143 -9.94 5.72 -21.90
N PHE A 144 -9.03 6.70 -21.87
CA PHE A 144 -9.37 8.12 -21.70
C PHE A 144 -8.85 8.95 -22.88
N SER A 145 -9.70 9.80 -23.44
CA SER A 145 -9.29 10.67 -24.55
C SER A 145 -8.18 11.63 -24.12
N HIS A 146 -7.32 12.03 -25.07
CA HIS A 146 -6.23 12.97 -24.80
C HIS A 146 -6.74 14.30 -24.21
N GLU A 147 -7.89 14.79 -24.67
CA GLU A 147 -8.54 15.99 -24.17
C GLU A 147 -8.98 15.83 -22.72
N PHE A 148 -9.51 14.65 -22.35
CA PHE A 148 -9.87 14.36 -20.97
C PHE A 148 -8.63 14.27 -20.08
N VAL A 149 -7.57 13.57 -20.51
CA VAL A 149 -6.33 13.47 -19.74
C VAL A 149 -5.72 14.86 -19.53
N GLY A 150 -5.66 15.69 -20.57
CA GLY A 150 -5.18 17.08 -20.47
C GLY A 150 -6.05 17.94 -19.54
N TYR A 151 -7.38 17.82 -19.63
CA TYR A 151 -8.31 18.47 -18.69
C TYR A 151 -8.08 18.01 -17.25
N PHE A 152 -7.92 16.70 -17.03
CA PHE A 152 -7.73 16.10 -15.72
C PHE A 152 -6.42 16.57 -15.10
N LEU A 153 -5.31 16.51 -15.84
CA LEU A 153 -4.01 16.98 -15.38
C LEU A 153 -4.03 18.47 -15.03
N LYS A 154 -4.68 19.31 -15.83
CA LYS A 154 -4.83 20.75 -15.55
C LYS A 154 -5.69 21.00 -14.31
N LYS A 155 -6.85 20.35 -14.22
CA LYS A 155 -7.81 20.51 -13.11
C LYS A 155 -7.24 20.03 -11.78
N PHE A 156 -6.49 18.92 -11.79
CA PHE A 156 -5.96 18.28 -10.59
C PHE A 156 -4.45 18.51 -10.39
N LYS A 157 -3.82 19.45 -11.12
CA LYS A 157 -2.37 19.71 -11.08
C LYS A 157 -1.85 19.86 -9.66
N LYS A 158 -2.53 20.65 -8.82
CA LYS A 158 -2.13 20.88 -7.43
C LYS A 158 -2.19 19.60 -6.60
N GLN A 159 -3.28 18.83 -6.72
CA GLN A 159 -3.48 17.57 -5.99
C GLN A 159 -2.46 16.51 -6.43
N LEU A 160 -2.19 16.41 -7.74
CA LEU A 160 -1.17 15.52 -8.29
C LEU A 160 0.22 15.88 -7.77
N LEU A 161 0.60 17.17 -7.79
CA LEU A 161 1.89 17.63 -7.28
C LEU A 161 2.04 17.39 -5.78
N ILE A 162 1.03 17.71 -4.97
CA ILE A 162 1.06 17.47 -3.52
C ILE A 162 1.17 15.96 -3.24
N SER A 163 0.36 15.14 -3.90
CA SER A 163 0.38 13.68 -3.68
C SER A 163 1.71 13.08 -4.11
N GLY A 164 2.29 13.54 -5.21
CA GLY A 164 3.63 13.15 -5.68
C GLY A 164 4.71 13.52 -4.68
N ALA A 165 4.76 14.80 -4.27
CA ALA A 165 5.77 15.29 -3.33
C ALA A 165 5.70 14.54 -1.98
N VAL A 166 4.49 14.39 -1.41
CA VAL A 166 4.31 13.68 -0.14
C VAL A 166 4.66 12.20 -0.28
N SER A 167 4.36 11.57 -1.41
CA SER A 167 4.71 10.16 -1.65
C SER A 167 6.22 9.94 -1.76
N VAL A 168 6.95 10.85 -2.41
CA VAL A 168 8.42 10.80 -2.48
C VAL A 168 9.03 10.98 -1.09
N VAL A 169 8.54 11.93 -0.31
CA VAL A 169 8.96 12.13 1.09
C VAL A 169 8.65 10.88 1.92
N PHE A 170 7.46 10.31 1.77
CA PHE A 170 7.07 9.07 2.45
C PHE A 170 7.97 7.89 2.08
N LEU A 171 8.29 7.71 0.80
CA LEU A 171 9.21 6.68 0.33
C LEU A 171 10.60 6.87 0.95
N TYR A 172 11.13 8.09 0.91
CA TYR A 172 12.43 8.41 1.52
C TYR A 172 12.45 8.08 3.01
N LEU A 173 11.43 8.53 3.76
CA LEU A 173 11.31 8.23 5.19
C LEU A 173 11.14 6.74 5.45
N SER A 174 10.37 6.03 4.62
CA SER A 174 10.18 4.58 4.74
C SER A 174 11.49 3.83 4.55
N VAL A 175 12.33 4.24 3.58
CA VAL A 175 13.67 3.66 3.38
C VAL A 175 14.60 3.96 4.57
N GLN A 176 14.53 5.16 5.16
CA GLN A 176 15.30 5.44 6.38
C GLN A 176 14.81 4.60 7.56
N PHE A 177 13.50 4.45 7.69
CA PHE A 177 12.89 3.67 8.75
C PHE A 177 13.22 2.18 8.59
N GLU A 178 13.26 1.66 7.36
CA GLU A 178 13.69 0.30 7.05
C GLU A 178 15.09 -0.01 7.59
N LYS A 179 16.02 0.95 7.65
CA LYS A 179 17.35 0.73 8.26
C LYS A 179 17.31 0.32 9.73
N LEU A 180 16.20 0.55 10.43
CA LEU A 180 15.98 0.12 11.80
C LEU A 180 15.56 -1.36 11.90
N TRP A 181 15.38 -2.07 10.77
CA TRP A 181 14.96 -3.46 10.76
C TRP A 181 15.84 -4.36 11.65
N PRO A 182 17.18 -4.20 11.72
CA PRO A 182 18.03 -5.02 12.58
C PRO A 182 17.68 -4.91 14.06
N PHE A 183 17.27 -3.71 14.49
CA PHE A 183 16.89 -3.44 15.87
C PHE A 183 15.53 -4.07 16.19
N PHE A 184 14.53 -3.82 15.35
CA PHE A 184 13.19 -4.38 15.56
C PHE A 184 13.17 -5.91 15.44
N SER A 185 13.95 -6.50 14.54
CA SER A 185 14.10 -7.96 14.44
C SER A 185 14.62 -8.59 15.73
N LYS A 186 15.50 -7.93 16.49
CA LYS A 186 15.93 -8.40 17.82
C LYS A 186 14.78 -8.44 18.82
N ILE A 187 13.96 -7.39 18.86
CA ILE A 187 12.80 -7.31 19.75
C ILE A 187 11.78 -8.39 19.38
N VAL A 188 11.45 -8.53 18.09
CA VAL A 188 10.54 -9.57 17.60
C VAL A 188 11.10 -10.95 17.93
N GLY A 189 12.37 -11.22 17.64
CA GLY A 189 13.00 -12.51 17.90
C GLY A 189 12.96 -12.90 19.38
N ALA A 190 13.31 -11.98 20.27
CA ALA A 190 13.25 -12.23 21.71
C ALA A 190 11.82 -12.45 22.22
N SER A 191 10.87 -11.66 21.71
CA SER A 191 9.45 -11.79 22.08
C SER A 191 8.85 -13.12 21.61
N VAL A 192 9.14 -13.51 20.36
CA VAL A 192 8.69 -14.79 19.79
C VAL A 192 9.34 -15.96 20.51
N TYR A 193 10.64 -15.89 20.82
CA TYR A 193 11.31 -16.89 21.64
C TYR A 193 10.63 -17.06 23.01
N PHE A 194 10.37 -15.95 23.71
CA PHE A 194 9.66 -15.97 24.99
C PHE A 194 8.28 -16.63 24.87
N MET A 195 7.53 -16.33 23.82
CA MET A 195 6.24 -16.98 23.58
C MET A 195 6.40 -18.48 23.28
N LEU A 196 7.34 -18.86 22.43
CA LEU A 196 7.57 -20.27 22.08
C LEU A 196 8.05 -21.10 23.27
N SER A 197 8.88 -20.55 24.15
CA SER A 197 9.38 -21.27 25.32
C SER A 197 8.31 -21.60 26.35
N ILE A 198 7.18 -20.88 26.34
CA ILE A 198 6.00 -21.19 27.16
C ILE A 198 5.30 -22.46 26.66
N PHE A 199 5.25 -22.69 25.34
CA PHE A 199 4.45 -23.76 24.73
C PHE A 199 5.28 -24.97 24.27
N PHE A 200 6.56 -24.78 23.92
CA PHE A 200 7.41 -25.82 23.31
C PHE A 200 8.71 -26.00 24.08
N LYS A 201 8.98 -27.25 24.48
CA LYS A 201 10.29 -27.63 25.05
C LYS A 201 11.36 -27.59 23.96
N GLY A 202 12.52 -27.06 24.28
CA GLY A 202 13.63 -26.94 23.34
C GLY A 202 13.53 -25.74 22.38
N ALA A 203 12.78 -24.70 22.75
CA ALA A 203 12.85 -23.42 22.05
C ALA A 203 14.29 -22.86 22.12
N THR A 204 14.79 -22.34 21.00
CA THR A 204 16.15 -21.79 20.86
C THR A 204 16.11 -20.34 20.41
N TYR A 205 17.09 -19.57 20.88
CA TYR A 205 17.31 -18.19 20.48
C TYR A 205 18.81 -17.96 20.32
N THR A 206 19.23 -17.69 19.10
CA THR A 206 20.61 -17.33 18.79
C THR A 206 20.65 -15.87 18.33
N PRO A 207 21.20 -14.95 19.13
CA PRO A 207 21.42 -13.59 18.69
C PRO A 207 22.43 -13.59 17.54
N ASN A 208 22.11 -12.86 16.48
CA ASN A 208 22.99 -12.63 15.33
C ASN A 208 22.89 -11.14 14.96
N ASP A 209 23.87 -10.62 14.23
CA ASP A 209 23.96 -9.20 13.87
C ASP A 209 22.77 -8.78 12.98
N GLY A 210 21.72 -8.29 13.65
CA GLY A 210 20.49 -7.79 13.05
C GLY A 210 19.46 -8.84 12.65
N SER A 211 19.83 -10.11 12.59
CA SER A 211 18.94 -11.17 12.08
C SER A 211 18.94 -12.39 13.01
N PRO A 212 18.36 -12.27 14.23
CA PRO A 212 18.37 -13.35 15.20
C PRO A 212 17.69 -14.60 14.65
N VAL A 213 18.17 -15.75 15.09
CA VAL A 213 17.61 -17.05 14.73
C VAL A 213 16.77 -17.54 15.90
N VAL A 214 15.51 -17.86 15.63
CA VAL A 214 14.56 -18.40 16.60
C VAL A 214 14.12 -19.77 16.10
N GLY A 215 13.91 -20.70 17.01
CA GLY A 215 13.44 -22.02 16.63
C GLY A 215 12.81 -22.81 17.75
N ILE A 216 12.19 -23.91 17.35
CA ILE A 216 11.78 -25.06 18.14
C ILE A 216 12.28 -26.31 17.40
N PRO A 217 12.27 -27.52 18.00
CA PRO A 217 12.93 -28.68 17.39
C PRO A 217 12.50 -29.02 15.95
N SER A 218 11.26 -28.69 15.56
CA SER A 218 10.73 -28.95 14.21
C SER A 218 10.99 -27.84 13.19
N ILE A 219 11.28 -26.61 13.62
CA ILE A 219 11.40 -25.46 12.72
C ILE A 219 12.32 -24.40 13.32
N THR A 220 13.27 -23.93 12.52
CA THR A 220 14.17 -22.83 12.87
C THR A 220 14.16 -21.82 11.73
N ALA A 221 14.00 -20.54 12.05
CA ALA A 221 13.99 -19.47 11.05
C ALA A 221 14.72 -18.22 11.53
N LYS A 222 15.30 -17.51 10.57
CA LYS A 222 15.94 -16.21 10.78
C LYS A 222 14.89 -15.10 10.71
N ILE A 223 14.88 -14.22 11.70
CA ILE A 223 14.00 -13.03 11.72
C ILE A 223 14.66 -11.94 10.87
N TYR A 224 14.32 -11.91 9.59
CA TYR A 224 14.84 -10.94 8.63
C TYR A 224 13.91 -9.72 8.45
N ALA A 225 14.26 -8.80 7.54
CA ALA A 225 13.56 -7.52 7.35
C ALA A 225 12.01 -7.63 7.25
N PRO A 226 11.41 -8.59 6.52
CA PRO A 226 9.95 -8.74 6.45
C PRO A 226 9.26 -9.12 7.78
N CYS A 227 10.00 -9.73 8.71
CA CYS A 227 9.50 -10.13 10.03
C CYS A 227 9.70 -9.02 11.09
N SER A 228 10.46 -7.98 10.78
CA SER A 228 10.78 -6.89 11.72
C SER A 228 9.56 -6.06 12.13
N GLY A 229 8.45 -6.14 11.40
CA GLY A 229 7.24 -5.36 11.66
C GLY A 229 7.29 -3.91 11.19
N ILE A 230 8.39 -3.48 10.58
CA ILE A 230 8.55 -2.11 10.07
C ILE A 230 7.52 -1.77 9.00
N GLU A 231 7.26 -2.68 8.07
CA GLU A 231 6.29 -2.44 7.00
C GLU A 231 4.89 -2.15 7.57
N GLY A 232 4.42 -2.96 8.52
CA GLY A 232 3.14 -2.75 9.20
C GLY A 232 3.10 -1.43 9.99
N MET A 233 4.20 -1.06 10.66
CA MET A 233 4.32 0.24 11.33
C MET A 233 4.29 1.41 10.34
N SER A 234 5.00 1.32 9.21
CA SER A 234 4.99 2.34 8.15
C SER A 234 3.60 2.53 7.55
N LEU A 235 2.90 1.42 7.28
CA LEU A 235 1.51 1.44 6.81
C LEU A 235 0.57 2.07 7.86
N PHE A 236 0.74 1.73 9.14
CA PHE A 236 -0.01 2.36 10.22
C PHE A 236 0.20 3.88 10.23
N ILE A 237 1.46 4.33 10.19
CA ILE A 237 1.82 5.76 10.19
C ILE A 237 1.16 6.46 9.01
N LEU A 238 1.25 5.88 7.80
CA LEU A 238 0.65 6.43 6.59
C LEU A 238 -0.87 6.58 6.74
N LEU A 239 -1.57 5.50 7.08
CA LEU A 239 -3.04 5.47 7.17
C LEU A 239 -3.56 6.37 8.29
N PHE A 240 -2.90 6.36 9.45
CA PHE A 240 -3.31 7.17 10.59
C PHE A 240 -3.05 8.67 10.33
N THR A 241 -1.91 9.02 9.71
CA THR A 241 -1.62 10.40 9.29
C THR A 241 -2.66 10.90 8.30
N VAL A 242 -3.01 10.07 7.33
CA VAL A 242 -4.08 10.34 6.36
C VAL A 242 -5.41 10.62 7.06
N LEU A 243 -5.80 9.79 8.03
CA LEU A 243 -7.00 10.00 8.82
C LEU A 243 -6.97 11.36 9.52
N GLY A 244 -5.83 11.70 10.14
CA GLY A 244 -5.61 12.98 10.79
C GLY A 244 -5.75 14.17 9.85
N ILE A 245 -5.22 14.08 8.62
CA ILE A 245 -5.31 15.15 7.60
C ILE A 245 -6.76 15.31 7.10
N VAL A 246 -7.41 14.21 6.72
CA VAL A 246 -8.75 14.23 6.12
C VAL A 246 -9.80 14.71 7.11
N GLU A 247 -9.67 14.28 8.37
CA GLU A 247 -10.63 14.57 9.44
C GLU A 247 -10.11 15.64 10.42
N TYR A 248 -9.04 16.37 10.07
CA TYR A 248 -8.36 17.38 10.91
C TYR A 248 -9.32 18.34 11.61
N LYS A 249 -10.38 18.78 10.90
CA LYS A 249 -11.36 19.72 11.45
C LYS A 249 -12.27 19.08 12.51
N LYS A 250 -12.54 17.78 12.42
CA LYS A 250 -13.49 17.04 13.27
C LYS A 250 -12.82 16.29 14.42
N ILE A 251 -11.55 15.96 14.29
CA ILE A 251 -10.79 15.21 15.30
C ILE A 251 -10.12 16.17 16.29
N ASP A 252 -10.24 15.87 17.58
CA ASP A 252 -9.48 16.50 18.65
C ASP A 252 -8.00 16.08 18.54
N GLN A 253 -7.12 17.06 18.39
CA GLN A 253 -5.71 16.80 18.11
C GLN A 253 -5.00 16.13 19.29
N LYS A 254 -5.35 16.46 20.54
CA LYS A 254 -4.73 15.84 21.71
C LYS A 254 -5.06 14.35 21.76
N ARG A 255 -6.33 14.02 21.56
CA ARG A 255 -6.80 12.62 21.53
C ARG A 255 -6.16 11.84 20.39
N PHE A 256 -6.06 12.46 19.21
CA PHE A 256 -5.39 11.85 18.06
C PHE A 256 -3.93 11.50 18.34
N PHE A 257 -3.16 12.44 18.91
CA PHE A 257 -1.75 12.21 19.27
C PHE A 257 -1.57 11.20 20.42
N ILE A 258 -2.58 10.96 21.25
CA ILE A 258 -2.54 9.89 22.26
C ILE A 258 -2.79 8.52 21.62
N ILE A 259 -3.75 8.41 20.70
CA ILE A 259 -4.04 7.14 20.03
C ILE A 259 -2.91 6.72 19.09
N PHE A 260 -2.20 7.67 18.48
CA PHE A 260 -1.12 7.36 17.55
C PHE A 260 -0.05 6.39 18.11
N PRO A 261 0.62 6.65 19.25
CA PRO A 261 1.62 5.73 19.80
C PRO A 261 1.01 4.40 20.25
N ILE A 262 -0.21 4.41 20.81
CA ILE A 262 -0.92 3.17 21.20
C ILE A 262 -1.18 2.30 19.96
N GLY A 263 -1.67 2.94 18.89
CA GLY A 263 -1.94 2.32 17.62
C GLY A 263 -0.69 1.74 16.96
N LEU A 264 0.43 2.47 17.01
CA LEU A 264 1.71 2.05 16.47
C LEU A 264 2.29 0.85 17.24
N ILE A 265 2.27 0.91 18.57
CA ILE A 265 2.73 -0.19 19.44
C ILE A 265 1.87 -1.43 19.21
N GLY A 266 0.54 -1.28 19.11
CA GLY A 266 -0.34 -2.42 18.83
C GLY A 266 -0.12 -3.02 17.44
N ALA A 267 0.17 -2.20 16.41
CA ALA A 267 0.51 -2.71 15.08
C ALA A 267 1.80 -3.57 15.13
N PHE A 268 2.79 -3.12 15.90
CA PHE A 268 4.01 -3.89 16.14
C PHE A 268 3.75 -5.18 16.94
N ALA A 269 2.89 -5.13 17.96
CA ALA A 269 2.49 -6.32 18.72
C ALA A 269 1.77 -7.36 17.85
N VAL A 270 0.88 -6.92 16.95
CA VAL A 270 0.23 -7.81 15.96
C VAL A 270 1.27 -8.49 15.06
N ASN A 271 2.35 -7.80 14.69
CA ASN A 271 3.45 -8.43 13.95
C ASN A 271 4.21 -9.49 14.77
N ILE A 272 4.42 -9.27 16.06
CA ILE A 272 5.01 -10.29 16.95
C ILE A 272 4.10 -11.52 16.99
N LEU A 273 2.79 -11.33 17.18
CA LEU A 273 1.81 -12.43 17.19
C LEU A 273 1.76 -13.17 15.85
N ARG A 274 1.82 -12.45 14.72
CA ARG A 274 1.96 -13.04 13.38
C ARG A 274 3.21 -13.93 13.30
N THR A 275 4.34 -13.40 13.73
CA THR A 275 5.62 -14.13 13.62
C THR A 275 5.59 -15.39 14.48
N PHE A 276 5.05 -15.29 15.70
CA PHE A 276 4.79 -16.45 16.54
C PHE A 276 3.86 -17.47 15.87
N ALA A 277 2.75 -17.03 15.28
CA ALA A 277 1.80 -17.91 14.59
C ALA A 277 2.44 -18.65 13.40
N ILE A 278 3.41 -18.05 12.70
CA ILE A 278 4.16 -18.73 11.63
C ILE A 278 4.92 -19.93 12.18
N PHE A 279 5.60 -19.82 13.33
CA PHE A 279 6.30 -20.94 13.94
C PHE A 279 5.34 -22.04 14.41
N VAL A 280 4.23 -21.67 15.04
CA VAL A 280 3.20 -22.61 15.48
C VAL A 280 2.61 -23.35 14.27
N MET A 281 2.24 -22.64 13.21
CA MET A 281 1.69 -23.26 12.01
C MET A 281 2.74 -24.15 11.31
N GLY A 282 3.99 -23.68 11.20
CA GLY A 282 5.07 -24.46 10.60
C GLY A 282 5.40 -25.75 11.35
N HIS A 283 5.15 -25.79 12.67
CA HIS A 283 5.24 -27.02 13.46
C HIS A 283 4.14 -28.04 13.10
N PHE A 284 2.91 -27.58 12.88
CA PHE A 284 1.76 -28.46 12.63
C PHE A 284 1.53 -28.80 11.15
N THR A 285 2.06 -28.03 10.20
CA THR A 285 1.87 -28.25 8.76
C THR A 285 3.19 -28.56 8.06
N SER A 286 3.92 -27.53 7.62
CA SER A 286 5.26 -27.62 7.06
C SER A 286 5.95 -26.25 7.10
N ALA A 287 7.29 -26.26 7.14
CA ALA A 287 8.08 -25.03 7.11
C ALA A 287 7.87 -24.24 5.79
N GLU A 288 7.72 -24.95 4.66
CA GLU A 288 7.51 -24.36 3.34
C GLU A 288 6.17 -23.61 3.26
N PHE A 289 5.09 -24.21 3.76
CA PHE A 289 3.79 -23.55 3.82
C PHE A 289 3.81 -22.33 4.73
N ALA A 290 4.48 -22.44 5.89
CA ALA A 290 4.57 -21.37 6.88
C ALA A 290 5.37 -20.15 6.38
N ILE A 291 6.51 -20.39 5.73
CA ILE A 291 7.40 -19.33 5.23
C ILE A 291 6.90 -18.74 3.91
N GLY A 292 6.28 -19.54 3.03
CA GLY A 292 5.75 -19.07 1.75
C GLY A 292 4.36 -18.46 1.87
N ALA A 293 3.33 -19.32 1.80
CA ALA A 293 1.94 -18.88 1.68
C ALA A 293 1.42 -18.19 2.95
N PHE A 294 1.76 -18.70 4.13
CA PHE A 294 1.23 -18.16 5.39
C PHE A 294 1.88 -16.82 5.75
N HIS A 295 3.20 -16.68 5.55
CA HIS A 295 3.94 -15.45 5.85
C HIS A 295 3.33 -14.23 5.17
N SER A 296 3.14 -14.26 3.85
CA SER A 296 2.65 -13.10 3.10
C SER A 296 1.16 -12.83 3.36
N ASN A 297 0.32 -13.86 3.47
CA ASN A 297 -1.13 -13.67 3.51
C ASN A 297 -1.68 -13.30 4.89
N ILE A 298 -1.16 -13.89 5.98
CA ILE A 298 -1.72 -13.61 7.31
C ILE A 298 -1.40 -12.19 7.78
N GLY A 299 -0.31 -11.61 7.28
CA GLY A 299 0.17 -10.29 7.70
C GLY A 299 -0.79 -9.16 7.35
N TRP A 300 -1.20 -9.08 6.08
CA TRP A 300 -2.12 -8.02 5.65
C TRP A 300 -3.51 -8.17 6.27
N ILE A 301 -3.99 -9.41 6.49
CA ILE A 301 -5.27 -9.68 7.15
C ILE A 301 -5.22 -9.21 8.61
N ALA A 302 -4.22 -9.66 9.38
CA ALA A 302 -4.08 -9.32 10.79
C ALA A 302 -3.92 -7.80 11.00
N PHE A 303 -3.10 -7.16 10.16
CA PHE A 303 -2.92 -5.71 10.19
C PHE A 303 -4.22 -4.96 9.85
N THR A 304 -4.93 -5.38 8.80
CA THR A 304 -6.18 -4.73 8.38
C THR A 304 -7.24 -4.82 9.47
N LEU A 305 -7.44 -6.01 10.04
CA LEU A 305 -8.38 -6.22 11.14
C LEU A 305 -8.02 -5.35 12.34
N TYR A 306 -6.75 -5.33 12.74
CA TYR A 306 -6.27 -4.50 13.82
C TYR A 306 -6.56 -3.01 13.58
N PHE A 307 -6.19 -2.50 12.41
CA PHE A 307 -6.40 -1.09 12.08
C PHE A 307 -7.89 -0.72 12.08
N LEU A 308 -8.75 -1.56 11.49
CA LEU A 308 -10.19 -1.34 11.47
C LEU A 308 -10.80 -1.35 12.87
N ILE A 309 -10.41 -2.31 13.73
CA ILE A 309 -10.88 -2.39 15.12
C ILE A 309 -10.41 -1.16 15.90
N LEU A 310 -9.13 -0.78 15.79
CA LEU A 310 -8.59 0.40 16.45
C LEU A 310 -9.38 1.65 16.08
N ILE A 311 -9.59 1.89 14.78
CA ILE A 311 -10.35 3.06 14.32
C ILE A 311 -11.81 2.97 14.77
N TYR A 312 -12.46 1.81 14.64
CA TYR A 312 -13.85 1.63 15.08
C TYR A 312 -14.06 2.00 16.55
N LEU A 313 -13.16 1.52 17.43
CA LEU A 313 -13.24 1.77 18.87
C LEU A 313 -12.83 3.20 19.25
N THR A 314 -11.80 3.75 18.61
CA THR A 314 -11.20 5.02 19.06
C THR A 314 -11.74 6.25 18.32
N TYR A 315 -12.25 6.10 17.09
CA TYR A 315 -12.73 7.22 16.29
C TYR A 315 -13.84 8.03 16.96
N PRO A 316 -14.88 7.43 17.59
CA PRO A 316 -15.89 8.20 18.32
C PRO A 316 -15.30 9.04 19.46
N TRP A 317 -14.28 8.50 20.15
CA TRP A 317 -13.58 9.21 21.21
C TRP A 317 -12.70 10.34 20.66
N MET A 318 -12.06 10.14 19.51
CA MET A 318 -11.22 11.16 18.86
C MET A 318 -12.02 12.35 18.32
N GLN A 319 -13.34 12.25 18.12
CA GLN A 319 -14.15 13.36 17.63
C GLN A 319 -14.20 14.52 18.64
N LYS A 320 -14.08 15.75 18.13
CA LYS A 320 -14.38 16.96 18.90
C LYS A 320 -15.83 16.88 19.36
N LYS A 321 -16.06 17.07 20.65
CA LYS A 321 -17.43 17.31 21.15
C LYS A 321 -17.89 18.61 20.49
N GLU A 322 -18.89 18.57 19.61
CA GLU A 322 -19.54 19.81 19.18
C GLU A 322 -20.03 20.54 20.43
N ASP A 323 -19.70 21.83 20.55
CA ASP A 323 -20.25 22.70 21.57
C ASP A 323 -21.77 22.78 21.40
N ASN A 324 -22.48 21.84 22.02
CA ASN A 324 -23.94 21.81 22.13
C ASN A 324 -24.51 23.05 22.85
N LYS A 325 -23.67 24.01 23.25
CA LYS A 325 -24.07 25.30 23.85
C LYS A 325 -24.76 26.26 22.88
N LYS A 326 -24.62 26.13 21.56
CA LYS A 326 -25.32 27.02 20.59
C LYS A 326 -26.78 26.64 20.32
N LYS A 327 -27.20 25.37 20.56
CA LYS A 327 -28.62 24.97 20.45
C LYS A 327 -29.44 25.32 21.70
N THR A 328 -28.83 25.27 22.89
CA THR A 328 -29.53 25.61 24.15
C THR A 328 -29.74 27.12 24.34
N LYS A 329 -28.84 27.99 23.88
CA LYS A 329 -29.05 29.45 23.94
C LYS A 329 -30.17 29.93 22.98
N LYS A 330 -30.34 29.31 21.82
CA LYS A 330 -31.41 29.68 20.89
C LYS A 330 -32.80 29.23 21.39
N HIS A 331 -32.88 28.24 22.29
CA HIS A 331 -34.12 27.81 22.91
C HIS A 331 -34.47 28.57 24.20
N LYS A 332 -33.49 29.21 24.86
CA LYS A 332 -33.71 30.08 26.02
C LYS A 332 -34.01 31.55 25.67
N LEU A 333 -33.80 31.96 24.41
CA LEU A 333 -34.16 33.31 23.92
C LEU A 333 -35.53 33.34 23.19
N ILE A 334 -36.22 32.19 23.12
CA ILE A 334 -37.55 32.03 22.51
C ILE A 334 -38.55 31.49 23.56
N LYS A 335 -38.28 31.70 24.85
CA LYS A 335 -39.23 31.41 25.93
C LYS A 335 -39.43 32.65 26.77
#